data_AF-A0A2G5E4C5-F1
#
_entry.id   AF-A0A2G5E4C5-F1
#
_cell.length_a   1.000
_cell.length_b   1.000
_cell.length_c   1.000
_cell.angle_alpha   90.00
_cell.angle_beta   90.00
_cell.angle_gamma   90.00
#
_symmetry.space_group_name_H-M   'P 1'
#
loop_
_entity.id
_entity.type
_entity.pdbx_description
1 polymer ?
#
loop_
_entity_poly.entity_id
_entity_poly.type
_entity_poly.pdbx_seq_one_letter_code
_entity_poly.pdbx_strand_id
1 'polypeptide(L)'
;MLLRNLQPRDGLCNGTRLMVIQFATRVIEAKILNGSHAGNYVFIPRITLQPSVSETPFQMARRQFPVRLAFAMTINKSQGQSVKYVGIDLRNHVFSHGQLYVALSRCTSSNRISVLLGNEDDDKTTNVVYPEVLL
;
A
#
# COMPACT_ATOMS: atom_id res chain seq x y z
N MET A 1 -2.92 0.36 7.01
CA MET A 1 -3.47 0.78 5.70
C MET A 1 -4.82 0.12 5.49
N LEU A 2 -5.80 0.87 5.01
CA LEU A 2 -7.14 0.40 4.68
C LEU A 2 -7.15 -0.41 3.38
N LEU A 3 -7.94 -1.48 3.34
CA LEU A 3 -8.00 -2.45 2.24
C LEU A 3 -9.24 -2.31 1.34
N ARG A 4 -10.21 -1.49 1.77
CA ARG A 4 -11.50 -1.31 1.09
C ARG A 4 -11.91 0.15 1.13
N ASN A 5 -12.74 0.53 0.17
CA ASN A 5 -13.46 1.79 0.22
C ASN A 5 -14.60 1.63 1.22
N LEU A 6 -14.55 2.39 2.31
CA LEU A 6 -15.63 2.43 3.30
C LEU A 6 -16.43 3.70 3.15
N GLN A 7 -15.74 4.83 3.08
CA GLN A 7 -16.35 6.15 2.99
C GLN A 7 -15.41 7.09 2.22
N PRO A 8 -15.39 6.98 0.87
CA PRO A 8 -14.44 7.74 0.05
C PRO A 8 -14.53 9.25 0.20
N ARG A 9 -15.75 9.76 0.42
CA ARG A 9 -16.01 11.19 0.63
C ARG A 9 -15.23 11.76 1.83
N ASP A 10 -14.97 10.94 2.84
CA ASP A 10 -14.31 11.35 4.08
C ASP A 10 -12.88 10.79 4.17
N GLY A 11 -12.31 10.39 3.04
CA GLY A 11 -10.92 9.91 2.95
C GLY A 11 -10.71 8.45 3.36
N LEU A 12 -11.77 7.66 3.63
CA LEU A 12 -11.65 6.22 3.91
C LEU A 12 -11.69 5.38 2.62
N CYS A 13 -10.64 5.54 1.81
CA CYS A 13 -10.41 4.80 0.56
C CYS A 13 -9.43 3.64 0.74
N ASN A 14 -9.46 2.67 -0.17
CA ASN A 14 -8.42 1.65 -0.28
C ASN A 14 -7.04 2.32 -0.45
N GLY A 15 -6.05 1.88 0.33
CA GLY A 15 -4.71 2.49 0.34
C GLY A 15 -4.53 3.62 1.36
N THR A 16 -5.59 4.07 2.05
CA THR A 16 -5.47 5.08 3.11
C THR A 16 -4.55 4.59 4.22
N ARG A 17 -3.53 5.37 4.55
CA ARG A 17 -2.58 5.09 5.62
C ARG A 17 -3.16 5.63 6.92
N LEU A 18 -3.13 4.77 7.94
CA LEU A 18 -3.77 4.98 9.21
C LEU A 18 -2.75 4.72 10.31
N MET A 19 -2.70 5.59 11.30
CA MET A 19 -2.03 5.35 12.58
C MET A 19 -3.09 4.91 13.58
N VAL A 20 -2.94 3.71 14.14
CA VAL A 20 -3.86 3.23 15.18
C VAL A 20 -3.64 4.05 16.45
N ILE A 21 -4.73 4.54 17.03
CA ILE A 21 -4.73 5.31 18.28
C ILE A 21 -5.12 4.39 19.43
N GLN A 22 -6.25 3.67 19.28
CA GLN A 22 -6.72 2.71 20.27
C GLN A 22 -7.57 1.60 19.65
N PHE A 23 -7.65 0.48 20.37
CA PHE A 23 -8.51 -0.65 20.05
C PHE A 23 -9.69 -0.69 21.00
N ALA A 24 -10.89 -0.79 20.46
CA ALA A 24 -12.10 -1.10 21.22
C ALA A 24 -12.68 -2.44 20.77
N THR A 25 -13.71 -2.93 21.47
CA THR A 25 -14.30 -4.27 21.26
C THR A 25 -14.73 -4.54 19.81
N ARG A 26 -15.19 -3.51 19.08
CA ARG A 26 -15.77 -3.67 17.73
C ARG A 26 -15.29 -2.64 16.70
N VAL A 27 -14.41 -1.73 17.09
CA VAL A 27 -13.88 -0.65 16.24
C VAL A 27 -12.41 -0.41 16.54
N ILE A 28 -11.68 0.04 15.52
CA ILE A 28 -10.32 0.58 15.67
C ILE A 28 -10.43 2.09 15.49
N GLU A 29 -9.96 2.85 16.47
CA GLU A 29 -9.77 4.28 16.29
C GLU A 29 -8.42 4.53 15.64
N ALA A 30 -8.41 5.34 14.59
CA ALA A 30 -7.20 5.65 13.85
C ALA A 30 -7.19 7.10 13.37
N LYS A 31 -5.98 7.60 13.10
CA LYS A 31 -5.74 8.91 12.48
C LYS A 31 -5.29 8.73 11.03
N ILE A 32 -5.88 9.50 10.11
CA ILE A 32 -5.49 9.50 8.69
C ILE A 32 -4.12 10.17 8.51
N LEU A 33 -3.23 9.53 7.76
CA LEU A 33 -1.85 10.00 7.55
C LEU A 33 -1.59 10.61 6.17
N ASN A 34 -2.49 10.45 5.21
CA ASN A 34 -2.28 10.89 3.83
C ASN A 34 -3.57 11.40 3.17
N GLY A 35 -3.39 12.11 2.05
CA GLY A 35 -4.49 12.69 1.28
C GLY A 35 -5.03 13.98 1.90
N SER A 36 -6.14 14.48 1.34
CA SER A 36 -6.79 15.73 1.75
C SER A 36 -7.38 15.68 3.17
N HIS A 37 -7.61 14.49 3.72
CA HIS A 37 -8.20 14.26 5.04
C HIS A 37 -7.15 13.91 6.10
N ALA A 38 -5.86 14.11 5.81
CA ALA A 38 -4.78 13.85 6.75
C ALA A 38 -4.96 14.64 8.05
N GLY A 39 -4.81 13.98 9.18
CA GLY A 39 -5.03 14.56 10.51
C GLY A 39 -6.36 14.18 11.15
N ASN A 40 -7.37 13.79 10.37
CA ASN A 40 -8.69 13.44 10.88
C ASN A 40 -8.67 12.11 11.64
N TYR A 41 -9.47 12.04 12.72
CA TYR A 41 -9.73 10.83 13.48
C TYR A 41 -10.93 10.09 12.89
N VAL A 42 -10.83 8.76 12.81
CA VAL A 42 -11.80 7.89 12.16
C VAL A 42 -11.96 6.58 12.94
N PHE A 43 -13.15 5.98 12.83
CA PHE A 43 -13.44 4.67 13.40
C PHE A 43 -13.56 3.64 12.28
N ILE A 44 -12.79 2.55 12.39
CA ILE A 44 -12.79 1.47 11.41
C ILE A 44 -13.56 0.28 12.00
N PRO A 45 -14.75 -0.06 11.47
CA PRO A 45 -15.50 -1.23 11.89
C PRO A 45 -15.01 -2.51 11.20
N ARG A 46 -15.46 -3.66 11.69
CA ARG A 46 -15.35 -4.94 10.96
C ARG A 46 -16.37 -4.97 9.83
N ILE A 47 -15.93 -5.38 8.64
CA ILE A 47 -16.79 -5.63 7.47
C ILE A 47 -16.89 -7.13 7.20
N THR A 48 -17.97 -7.55 6.53
CA THR A 48 -18.12 -8.91 6.01
C THR A 48 -17.67 -8.95 4.56
N LEU A 49 -16.80 -9.89 4.23
CA LEU A 49 -16.35 -10.17 2.87
C LEU A 49 -16.93 -11.53 2.46
N GLN A 50 -17.61 -11.56 1.32
CA GLN A 50 -18.13 -12.76 0.69
C GLN A 50 -17.51 -12.88 -0.71
N PRO A 51 -16.88 -14.01 -1.06
CA PRO A 51 -16.50 -14.30 -2.43
C PRO A 51 -17.75 -14.34 -3.33
N SER A 52 -17.56 -14.10 -4.61
CA SER A 52 -18.61 -14.32 -5.61
C SER A 52 -18.88 -15.82 -5.78
N VAL A 53 -20.11 -16.17 -6.19
CA VAL A 53 -20.55 -17.57 -6.33
C VAL A 53 -19.69 -18.36 -7.32
N SER A 54 -19.09 -17.68 -8.30
CA SER A 54 -18.17 -18.29 -9.28
C SER A 54 -16.78 -18.60 -8.74
N GLU A 55 -16.37 -18.01 -7.62
CA GLU A 55 -15.01 -18.19 -7.06
C GLU A 55 -14.90 -19.38 -6.12
N THR A 56 -16.00 -19.83 -5.49
CA THR A 56 -15.98 -20.92 -4.52
C THR A 56 -17.20 -21.83 -4.67
N PRO A 57 -17.05 -23.17 -4.53
CA PRO A 57 -18.15 -24.13 -4.67
C PRO A 57 -19.17 -24.08 -3.50
N PHE A 58 -18.90 -23.29 -2.47
CA PHE A 58 -19.77 -23.07 -1.32
C PHE A 58 -19.78 -21.58 -0.95
N GLN A 59 -20.85 -21.12 -0.28
CA GLN A 59 -20.91 -19.76 0.23
C GLN A 59 -20.02 -19.60 1.47
N MET A 60 -19.08 -18.66 1.41
CA MET A 60 -18.21 -18.31 2.53
C MET A 60 -18.37 -16.84 2.88
N ALA A 61 -18.38 -16.53 4.19
CA ALA A 61 -18.36 -15.15 4.68
C ALA A 61 -17.27 -14.98 5.73
N ARG A 62 -16.45 -13.93 5.59
CA ARG A 62 -15.41 -13.57 6.55
C ARG A 62 -15.67 -12.19 7.12
N ARG A 63 -15.87 -12.09 8.44
CA ARG A 63 -16.00 -10.81 9.13
C ARG A 63 -14.68 -10.38 9.75
N GLN A 64 -14.10 -9.27 9.28
CA GLN A 64 -12.78 -8.81 9.74
C GLN A 64 -12.63 -7.29 9.59
N PHE A 65 -11.70 -6.69 10.35
CA PHE A 65 -11.29 -5.31 10.09
C PHE A 65 -10.59 -5.21 8.72
N PRO A 66 -10.96 -4.26 7.85
CA PRO A 66 -10.38 -4.11 6.52
C PRO A 66 -9.04 -3.38 6.55
N VAL A 67 -8.13 -3.77 7.45
CA VAL A 67 -6.81 -3.13 7.62
C VAL A 67 -5.68 -4.13 7.51
N ARG A 68 -4.51 -3.66 7.09
CA ARG A 68 -3.24 -4.38 7.17
C ARG A 68 -2.13 -3.49 7.73
N LEU A 69 -1.10 -4.10 8.31
CA LEU A 69 0.15 -3.41 8.65
C LEU A 69 0.75 -2.77 7.39
N ALA A 70 1.36 -1.59 7.55
CA ALA A 70 1.77 -0.74 6.44
C ALA A 70 3.12 -0.05 6.66
N PHE A 71 3.99 -0.64 7.48
CA PHE A 71 5.38 -0.21 7.61
C PHE A 71 6.17 -0.49 6.32
N ALA A 72 5.93 -1.67 5.74
CA ALA A 72 6.42 -2.04 4.43
C ALA A 72 5.23 -2.39 3.52
N MET A 73 5.38 -2.14 2.22
CA MET A 73 4.43 -2.56 1.21
C MET A 73 5.14 -2.92 -0.08
N THR A 74 4.55 -3.82 -0.84
CA THR A 74 5.06 -4.16 -2.17
C THR A 74 4.93 -2.98 -3.12
N ILE A 75 5.85 -2.89 -4.09
CA ILE A 75 5.85 -1.86 -5.14
C ILE A 75 4.48 -1.75 -5.80
N ASN A 76 3.88 -2.88 -6.20
CA ASN A 76 2.55 -2.91 -6.82
C ASN A 76 1.46 -2.31 -5.92
N LYS A 77 1.54 -2.46 -4.60
CA LYS A 77 0.55 -1.89 -3.68
C LYS A 77 0.78 -0.40 -3.39
N SER A 78 1.99 0.08 -3.61
CA SER A 78 2.30 1.52 -3.57
C SER A 78 1.85 2.26 -4.83
N GLN A 79 1.37 1.55 -5.86
CA GLN A 79 0.90 2.17 -7.09
C GLN A 79 -0.26 3.15 -6.81
N GLY A 80 -0.15 4.39 -7.30
CA GLY A 80 -1.11 5.47 -7.05
C GLY A 80 -0.92 6.22 -5.72
N GLN A 81 0.08 5.88 -4.90
CA GLN A 81 0.36 6.57 -3.64
C GLN A 81 1.61 7.45 -3.73
N SER A 82 1.54 8.62 -3.10
CA SER A 82 2.70 9.51 -2.92
C SER A 82 3.14 9.52 -1.46
N VAL A 83 4.45 9.43 -1.23
CA VAL A 83 5.07 9.44 0.10
C VAL A 83 6.18 10.49 0.19
N LYS A 84 6.33 11.10 1.37
CA LYS A 84 7.33 12.15 1.61
C LYS A 84 8.75 11.59 1.66
N TYR A 85 8.92 10.39 2.23
CA TYR A 85 10.17 9.65 2.34
C TYR A 85 9.90 8.20 2.00
N VAL A 86 10.85 7.53 1.35
CA VAL A 86 10.72 6.11 1.00
C VAL A 86 12.06 5.40 1.14
N GLY A 87 12.02 4.24 1.81
CA GLY A 87 13.06 3.23 1.69
C GLY A 87 12.59 2.17 0.69
N ILE A 88 13.43 1.84 -0.29
CA ILE A 88 13.16 0.83 -1.30
C ILE A 88 14.11 -0.35 -1.04
N ASP A 89 13.55 -1.49 -0.65
CA ASP A 89 14.32 -2.73 -0.46
C ASP A 89 14.43 -3.47 -1.79
N LEU A 90 15.63 -3.46 -2.37
CA LEU A 90 16.01 -4.12 -3.62
C LEU A 90 17.12 -5.15 -3.40
N ARG A 91 17.19 -5.75 -2.20
CA ARG A 91 18.07 -6.92 -1.96
C ARG A 91 17.78 -8.07 -2.92
N ASN A 92 16.53 -8.16 -3.37
CA ASN A 92 16.15 -8.94 -4.54
C ASN A 92 15.78 -7.99 -5.68
N HIS A 93 16.25 -8.28 -6.89
CA HIS A 93 15.95 -7.48 -8.06
C HIS A 93 14.45 -7.43 -8.39
N VAL A 94 14.02 -6.36 -9.05
CA VAL A 94 12.67 -6.29 -9.62
C VAL A 94 12.52 -7.33 -10.74
N PHE A 95 11.30 -7.83 -10.92
CA PHE A 95 11.03 -8.96 -11.83
C PHE A 95 10.08 -8.60 -12.97
N SER A 96 9.52 -7.39 -12.99
CA SER A 96 8.52 -6.99 -13.98
C SER A 96 8.76 -5.58 -14.50
N HIS A 97 8.27 -5.34 -15.72
CA HIS A 97 8.37 -4.07 -16.41
C HIS A 97 7.84 -2.90 -15.59
N GLY A 98 8.61 -1.82 -15.54
CA GLY A 98 8.20 -0.56 -14.91
C GLY A 98 8.13 -0.61 -13.37
N GLN A 99 8.41 -1.74 -12.71
CA GLN A 99 8.36 -1.83 -11.24
C GLN A 99 9.35 -0.88 -10.56
N LEU A 100 10.59 -0.82 -11.06
CA LEU A 100 11.59 0.09 -10.51
C LEU A 100 11.15 1.55 -10.66
N TYR A 101 10.61 1.92 -11.82
CA TYR A 101 10.02 3.23 -12.05
C TYR A 101 8.85 3.52 -11.11
N VAL A 102 7.93 2.58 -10.91
CA VAL A 102 6.82 2.72 -9.97
C VAL A 102 7.35 2.97 -8.56
N ALA A 103 8.38 2.24 -8.11
CA ALA A 103 8.96 2.41 -6.79
C ALA A 103 9.59 3.80 -6.60
N LEU A 104 10.44 4.22 -7.55
CA LEU A 104 11.15 5.50 -7.50
C LEU A 104 10.19 6.69 -7.60
N SER A 105 9.15 6.59 -8.43
CA SER A 105 8.15 7.64 -8.62
C SER A 105 7.19 7.83 -7.43
N ARG A 106 7.29 7.03 -6.35
CA ARG A 106 6.45 7.22 -5.15
C ARG A 106 6.88 8.44 -4.33
N CYS A 107 8.11 8.91 -4.50
CA CYS A 107 8.61 10.10 -3.85
C CYS A 107 8.86 11.21 -4.86
N THR A 108 8.60 12.46 -4.44
CA THR A 108 8.75 13.63 -5.32
C THR A 108 10.19 14.15 -5.42
N SER A 109 11.09 13.71 -4.54
CA SER A 109 12.47 14.17 -4.47
C SER A 109 13.41 13.00 -4.28
N SER A 110 14.44 12.90 -5.12
CA SER A 110 15.48 11.86 -5.04
C SER A 110 16.20 11.85 -3.70
N ASN A 111 16.44 13.03 -3.10
CA ASN A 111 17.09 13.18 -1.79
C ASN A 111 16.30 12.53 -0.63
N ARG A 112 15.06 12.11 -0.86
CA ARG A 112 14.18 11.46 0.13
C ARG A 112 13.93 9.99 -0.19
N ILE A 113 14.68 9.45 -1.14
CA ILE A 113 14.69 8.04 -1.52
C ILE A 113 15.98 7.43 -0.98
N SER A 114 15.85 6.33 -0.25
CA SER A 114 16.97 5.48 0.12
C SER A 114 16.75 4.10 -0.47
N VAL A 115 17.76 3.52 -1.10
CA VAL A 115 17.69 2.19 -1.72
C VAL A 115 18.62 1.26 -0.96
N LEU A 116 18.10 0.10 -0.58
CA LEU A 116 18.86 -0.98 0.03
C LEU A 116 19.11 -2.05 -1.04
N LEU A 117 20.38 -2.37 -1.30
CA LEU A 117 20.79 -3.39 -2.27
C LEU A 117 21.27 -4.66 -1.55
N GLY A 118 21.56 -5.72 -2.33
CA GLY A 118 21.84 -7.06 -1.83
C GLY A 118 23.12 -7.14 -1.01
N ASN A 119 24.21 -6.62 -1.57
CA ASN A 119 25.51 -6.52 -0.91
C ASN A 119 25.88 -5.05 -0.64
N GLU A 120 26.79 -4.81 0.31
CA GLU A 120 27.28 -3.45 0.62
C GLU A 120 28.04 -2.80 -0.55
N ASP A 121 28.67 -3.61 -1.40
CA ASP A 121 29.41 -3.16 -2.58
C ASP A 121 28.53 -2.98 -3.83
N ASP A 122 27.26 -3.37 -3.77
CA ASP A 122 26.36 -3.20 -4.92
C ASP A 122 25.99 -1.72 -5.08
N ASP A 123 26.22 -1.18 -6.27
CA ASP A 123 25.85 0.20 -6.66
C ASP A 123 24.73 0.26 -7.71
N LYS A 124 24.26 -0.90 -8.17
CA LYS A 124 23.32 -1.05 -9.29
C LYS A 124 22.30 -2.17 -9.05
N THR A 125 21.18 -2.08 -9.77
CA THR A 125 20.13 -3.10 -9.78
C THR A 125 19.62 -3.30 -11.21
N THR A 126 19.11 -4.49 -11.50
CA THR A 126 18.43 -4.78 -12.77
C THR A 126 17.18 -3.92 -12.94
N ASN A 127 17.01 -3.34 -14.13
CA ASN A 127 15.79 -2.67 -14.56
C ASN A 127 15.15 -3.47 -15.69
N VAL A 128 13.97 -4.04 -15.46
CA VAL A 128 13.25 -4.82 -16.48
C VAL A 128 12.44 -3.88 -17.37
N VAL A 129 12.72 -3.89 -18.67
CA VAL A 129 12.07 -3.03 -19.68
C VAL A 129 11.55 -3.88 -20.84
N TYR A 130 10.28 -3.73 -21.19
CA TYR A 130 9.66 -4.33 -22.38
C TYR A 130 9.38 -3.23 -23.39
N PRO A 131 10.22 -3.09 -24.44
CA PRO A 131 10.11 -2.00 -25.41
C PRO A 131 8.75 -1.96 -26.14
N GLU A 132 8.09 -3.11 -26.28
CA GLU A 132 6.80 -3.27 -26.95
C GLU A 132 5.67 -2.48 -26.25
N VAL A 133 5.87 -2.10 -24.98
CA VAL A 133 4.89 -1.40 -24.15
C VAL A 133 5.15 0.12 -24.12
N LEU A 134 6.26 0.60 -24.70
CA LEU A 134 6.68 2.01 -24.65
C LEU A 134 6.14 2.87 -25.82
N LEU A 135 5.03 2.44 -26.44
CA LEU A 135 4.38 3.10 -27.58
C LEU A 135 3.94 4.54 -27.28
#